data_AF-A0ABD5LQ73-F1
#
_entry.id   AF-A0ABD5LQ73-F1
#
_cell.length_a   1.000
_cell.length_b   1.000
_cell.length_c   1.000
_cell.angle_alpha   90.00
_cell.angle_beta   90.00
_cell.angle_gamma   90.00
#
_symmetry.space_group_name_H-M   'P 1'
#
loop_
_entity.id
_entity.type
_entity.pdbx_description
1 polymer ?
#
loop_
_entity_poly.entity_id
_entity_poly.type
_entity_poly.pdbx_seq_one_letter_code
_entity_poly.pdbx_strand_id
1 'polypeptide(L)'
;MDANGRTLIPAGTRINPLKALPFTQQLVVFNASNAEEVDAVAHWLETQDRTLRRITLITTQLDRTQGWNRLNALEKTLDSPVYLLNASLKQRFDLQVTPSFVQAKGLAFEIEEIPAKELVHEKAQ
;
A
#
# COMPACT_ATOMS: atom_id res chain seq x y z
N MET A 1 -13.13 -35.18 0.37
CA MET A 1 -14.37 -34.56 -0.13
C MET A 1 -15.52 -35.28 0.54
N ASP A 2 -16.48 -34.56 1.12
CA ASP A 2 -17.77 -35.18 1.46
C ASP A 2 -18.72 -35.10 0.25
N ALA A 3 -19.85 -35.80 0.34
CA ALA A 3 -20.85 -35.89 -0.73
C ALA A 3 -21.54 -34.55 -1.08
N ASN A 4 -21.18 -33.44 -0.41
CA ASN A 4 -21.74 -32.11 -0.61
C ASN A 4 -20.74 -31.10 -1.20
N GLY A 5 -19.58 -31.56 -1.68
CA GLY A 5 -18.61 -30.70 -2.37
C GLY A 5 -17.87 -29.72 -1.47
N ARG A 6 -17.89 -29.92 -0.14
CA ARG A 6 -17.09 -29.10 0.79
C ARG A 6 -15.69 -29.70 0.94
N THR A 7 -14.70 -28.93 0.52
CA THR A 7 -13.28 -29.22 0.82
C THR A 7 -13.03 -28.92 2.30
N LEU A 8 -12.99 -29.96 3.12
CA LEU A 8 -12.57 -29.89 4.51
C LEU A 8 -11.06 -29.63 4.54
N ILE A 9 -10.67 -28.39 4.79
CA ILE A 9 -9.26 -28.03 5.03
C ILE A 9 -8.93 -28.43 6.48
N PRO A 10 -7.96 -29.32 6.72
CA PRO A 10 -7.58 -29.71 8.09
C PRO A 10 -7.22 -28.49 8.93
N ALA A 11 -7.64 -28.49 10.20
CA ALA A 11 -7.25 -27.46 11.16
C ALA A 11 -5.71 -27.37 11.23
N GLY A 12 -5.16 -26.16 11.07
CA GLY A 12 -3.71 -25.93 11.03
C GLY A 12 -3.09 -25.87 9.63
N THR A 13 -3.86 -26.08 8.56
CA THR A 13 -3.36 -25.90 7.19
C THR A 13 -2.97 -24.43 6.94
N ARG A 14 -1.69 -24.18 6.71
CA ARG A 14 -1.19 -22.85 6.30
C ARG A 14 -1.43 -22.65 4.80
N ILE A 15 -2.48 -21.91 4.46
CA ILE A 15 -2.74 -21.49 3.08
C ILE A 15 -2.12 -20.11 2.87
N ASN A 16 -1.27 -20.00 1.85
CA ASN A 16 -0.83 -18.69 1.38
C ASN A 16 -2.05 -17.97 0.77
N PRO A 17 -2.48 -16.82 1.32
CA PRO A 17 -3.67 -16.12 0.85
C PRO A 17 -3.56 -15.71 -0.62
N LEU A 18 -2.34 -15.49 -1.14
CA LEU A 18 -2.11 -15.17 -2.56
C LEU A 18 -2.48 -16.31 -3.50
N LYS A 19 -2.51 -17.57 -3.01
CA LYS A 19 -3.02 -18.72 -3.78
C LYS A 19 -4.54 -18.73 -3.88
N ALA A 20 -5.23 -18.22 -2.86
CA ALA A 20 -6.69 -18.25 -2.78
C ALA A 20 -7.32 -16.98 -3.37
N LEU A 21 -6.67 -15.83 -3.19
CA LEU A 21 -7.09 -14.54 -3.71
C LEU A 21 -5.86 -13.79 -4.26
N PRO A 22 -5.72 -13.66 -5.59
CA PRO A 22 -4.64 -12.90 -6.20
C PRO A 22 -4.66 -11.45 -5.71
N PHE A 23 -3.50 -10.95 -5.30
CA PHE A 23 -3.35 -9.56 -4.92
C PHE A 23 -2.93 -8.75 -6.15
N THR A 24 -3.90 -8.04 -6.74
CA THR A 24 -3.75 -7.38 -8.06
C THR A 24 -3.53 -5.87 -7.96
N GLN A 25 -3.25 -5.36 -6.77
CA GLN A 25 -3.07 -3.94 -6.50
C GLN A 25 -1.66 -3.66 -5.99
N GLN A 26 -1.26 -2.40 -6.03
CA GLN A 26 -0.05 -1.91 -5.36
C GLN A 26 -0.46 -1.07 -4.17
N LEU A 27 0.15 -1.35 -3.01
CA LEU A 27 0.03 -0.48 -1.85
C LEU A 27 1.18 0.52 -1.89
N VAL A 28 0.87 1.77 -1.59
CA VAL A 28 1.87 2.82 -1.37
C VAL A 28 1.71 3.29 0.06
N VAL A 29 2.72 3.04 0.87
CA VAL A 29 2.75 3.39 2.29
C VAL A 29 3.67 4.59 2.48
N PHE A 30 3.15 5.68 3.03
CA PHE A 30 3.91 6.93 3.22
C PHE A 30 3.49 7.64 4.51
N ASN A 31 4.23 8.66 4.93
CA ASN A 31 3.85 9.51 6.06
C ASN A 31 3.15 10.79 5.57
N ALA A 32 1.83 10.85 5.70
CA ALA A 32 1.06 12.04 5.32
C ALA A 32 1.35 13.30 6.16
N SER A 33 2.08 13.18 7.27
CA SER A 33 2.54 14.33 8.05
C SER A 33 3.88 14.88 7.55
N ASN A 34 4.53 14.19 6.62
CA ASN A 34 5.77 14.61 5.96
C ASN A 34 5.45 15.16 4.57
N ALA A 35 5.56 16.47 4.39
CA ALA A 35 5.26 17.13 3.11
C ALA A 35 6.14 16.61 1.96
N GLU A 36 7.41 16.31 2.21
CA GLU A 36 8.34 15.78 1.19
C GLU A 36 7.87 14.42 0.66
N GLU A 37 7.35 13.56 1.54
CA GLU A 37 6.78 12.27 1.14
C GLU A 37 5.48 12.42 0.37
N VAL A 38 4.61 13.36 0.78
CA VAL A 38 3.36 13.65 0.07
C VAL A 38 3.64 14.12 -1.35
N ASP A 39 4.56 15.07 -1.52
CA ASP A 39 4.92 15.62 -2.83
C ASP A 39 5.56 14.54 -3.73
N ALA A 40 6.48 13.73 -3.18
CA ALA A 40 7.12 12.65 -3.90
C ALA A 40 6.12 11.57 -4.36
N VAL A 41 5.17 11.19 -3.50
CA VAL A 41 4.10 10.23 -3.85
C VAL A 41 3.14 10.82 -4.87
N ALA A 42 2.80 12.10 -4.77
CA ALA A 42 1.96 12.79 -5.76
C ALA A 42 2.62 12.78 -7.15
N HIS A 43 3.89 13.17 -7.23
CA HIS A 43 4.66 13.11 -8.49
C HIS A 43 4.74 11.69 -9.04
N TRP A 44 4.99 10.70 -8.17
CA TRP A 44 5.03 9.31 -8.60
C TRP A 44 3.68 8.86 -9.17
N LEU A 45 2.56 9.22 -8.52
CA LEU A 45 1.20 8.88 -8.93
C LEU A 45 0.83 9.43 -10.32
N GLU A 46 1.22 10.66 -10.63
CA GLU A 46 0.99 11.28 -11.94
C GLU A 46 1.60 10.47 -13.10
N THR A 47 2.62 9.66 -12.79
CA THR A 47 3.33 8.87 -13.79
C THR A 47 2.81 7.44 -13.92
N GLN A 48 1.82 7.06 -13.11
CA GLN A 48 1.24 5.73 -13.14
C GLN A 48 -0.02 5.70 -13.99
N ASP A 49 -0.16 4.67 -14.83
CA ASP A 49 -1.44 4.35 -15.45
C ASP A 49 -2.32 3.59 -14.46
N ARG A 50 -3.19 4.33 -13.78
CA ARG A 50 -4.14 3.82 -12.78
C ARG A 50 -5.22 2.90 -13.38
N THR A 51 -5.32 2.78 -14.71
CA THR A 51 -6.21 1.83 -15.38
C THR A 51 -5.60 0.43 -15.48
N LEU A 52 -4.28 0.34 -15.54
CA LEU A 52 -3.56 -0.95 -15.64
C LEU A 52 -3.39 -1.62 -14.28
N ARG A 53 -3.29 -0.83 -13.20
CA ARG A 53 -3.10 -1.35 -11.86
C ARG A 53 -3.81 -0.47 -10.83
N ARG A 54 -4.59 -1.11 -9.97
CA ARG A 54 -5.18 -0.43 -8.81
C ARG A 54 -4.08 -0.04 -7.83
N ILE A 55 -4.05 1.23 -7.44
CA ILE A 55 -3.14 1.76 -6.40
C ILE A 55 -3.97 2.10 -5.16
N THR A 56 -3.51 1.63 -4.00
CA THR A 56 -4.12 1.93 -2.70
C THR A 56 -3.13 2.68 -1.83
N LEU A 57 -3.52 3.88 -1.40
CA LEU A 57 -2.69 4.77 -0.61
C LEU A 57 -2.91 4.54 0.87
N ILE A 58 -1.82 4.39 1.63
CA ILE A 58 -1.84 4.11 3.06
C ILE A 58 -0.91 5.10 3.76
N THR A 59 -1.43 5.87 4.71
CA THR A 59 -0.62 6.74 5.55
C THR A 59 -0.22 6.06 6.86
N THR A 60 1.03 6.24 7.30
CA THR A 60 1.52 5.79 8.61
C THR A 60 1.03 6.67 9.75
N GLN A 61 0.85 7.97 9.48
CA GLN A 61 0.44 8.97 10.47
C GLN A 61 -0.44 10.04 9.84
N LEU A 62 -1.39 10.51 10.63
CA LEU A 62 -2.25 11.63 10.27
C LEU A 62 -2.28 12.61 11.44
N ASP A 63 -2.10 13.88 11.16
CA ASP A 63 -2.23 14.92 12.18
C ASP A 63 -3.66 14.95 12.71
N ARG A 64 -3.83 14.49 13.95
CA ARG A 64 -5.13 14.36 14.62
C ARG A 64 -5.75 15.70 15.00
N THR A 65 -4.97 16.79 15.06
CA THR A 65 -5.47 18.11 15.46
C THR A 65 -6.32 18.76 14.37
N GLN A 66 -5.98 18.53 13.10
CA GLN A 66 -6.80 18.91 11.94
C GLN A 66 -7.49 17.72 11.26
N GLY A 67 -7.16 16.50 11.71
CA GLY A 67 -7.75 15.20 11.40
C GLY A 67 -8.41 15.12 10.02
N TRP A 68 -9.73 15.24 10.02
CA TRP A 68 -10.57 15.04 8.84
C TRP A 68 -10.35 16.07 7.72
N ASN A 69 -10.06 17.33 8.06
CA ASN A 69 -9.87 18.36 7.03
C ASN A 69 -8.57 18.14 6.25
N ARG A 70 -7.48 17.76 6.95
CA ARG A 70 -6.22 17.42 6.30
C ARG A 70 -6.31 16.14 5.49
N LEU A 71 -7.01 15.12 6.00
CA LEU A 71 -7.25 13.89 5.24
C LEU A 71 -8.02 14.20 3.95
N ASN A 72 -9.12 14.95 4.03
CA ASN A 72 -9.92 15.33 2.86
C ASN A 72 -9.14 16.17 1.85
N ALA A 73 -8.28 17.07 2.32
CA ALA A 73 -7.41 17.87 1.45
C ALA A 73 -6.38 16.98 0.76
N LEU A 74 -5.75 16.05 1.48
CA LEU A 74 -4.80 15.09 0.94
C LEU A 74 -5.44 14.17 -0.11
N GLU A 75 -6.62 13.61 0.17
CA GLU A 75 -7.35 12.77 -0.78
C GLU A 75 -7.72 13.52 -2.06
N LYS A 76 -8.04 14.82 -1.95
CA LYS A 76 -8.25 15.70 -3.11
C LYS A 76 -6.96 15.94 -3.89
N THR A 77 -5.84 16.21 -3.19
CA THR A 77 -4.54 16.41 -3.83
C THR A 77 -4.07 15.17 -4.58
N LEU A 78 -4.28 13.98 -4.00
CA LEU A 78 -3.85 12.70 -4.58
C LEU A 78 -4.90 12.06 -5.49
N ASP A 79 -6.08 12.68 -5.63
CA ASP A 79 -7.23 12.16 -6.37
C ASP A 79 -7.54 10.67 -6.03
N SER A 80 -7.42 10.32 -4.76
CA SER A 80 -7.49 8.93 -4.31
C SER A 80 -7.76 8.84 -2.81
N PRO A 81 -8.54 7.85 -2.34
CA PRO A 81 -8.73 7.64 -0.90
C PRO A 81 -7.42 7.26 -0.21
N VAL A 82 -7.23 7.75 1.01
CA VAL A 82 -6.04 7.48 1.83
C VAL A 82 -6.46 6.76 3.11
N TYR A 83 -5.93 5.54 3.30
CA TYR A 83 -6.25 4.71 4.45
C TYR A 83 -5.18 4.84 5.54
N LEU A 84 -5.53 4.64 6.80
CA LEU A 84 -4.55 4.59 7.89
C LEU A 84 -3.91 3.20 7.97
N LEU A 85 -2.59 3.15 8.12
CA LEU A 85 -1.85 1.92 8.36
C LEU A 85 -2.35 1.26 9.66
N ASN A 86 -2.94 0.08 9.53
CA ASN A 86 -3.39 -0.69 10.69
C ASN A 86 -2.26 -1.57 11.25
N ALA A 87 -2.40 -1.98 12.51
CA ALA A 87 -1.40 -2.78 13.23
C ALA A 87 -1.09 -4.11 12.51
N SER A 88 -2.08 -4.72 11.88
CA SER A 88 -1.92 -5.99 11.15
C SER A 88 -1.03 -5.85 9.91
N LEU A 89 -1.17 -4.76 9.15
CA LEU A 89 -0.31 -4.48 7.99
C LEU A 89 1.10 -4.11 8.44
N LYS A 90 1.21 -3.31 9.51
CA LYS A 90 2.51 -2.96 10.11
C LYS A 90 3.29 -4.22 10.53
N GLN A 91 2.64 -5.16 11.22
CA GLN A 91 3.28 -6.41 11.65
C GLN A 91 3.64 -7.34 10.47
N ARG A 92 2.88 -7.30 9.38
CA ARG A 92 3.10 -8.19 8.22
C ARG A 92 4.25 -7.75 7.33
N PHE A 93 4.41 -6.44 7.14
CA PHE A 93 5.39 -5.89 6.21
C PHE A 93 6.66 -5.39 6.89
N ASP A 94 6.60 -5.07 8.19
CA ASP A 94 7.75 -4.60 8.99
C ASP A 94 8.57 -3.50 8.28
N LEU A 95 7.85 -2.53 7.71
CA LEU A 95 8.43 -1.43 6.92
C LEU A 95 9.38 -0.59 7.78
N GLN A 96 10.60 -0.40 7.29
CA GLN A 96 11.65 0.38 7.95
C GLN A 96 11.73 1.81 7.41
N VAL A 97 11.38 2.01 6.13
CA VAL A 97 11.51 3.29 5.43
C VAL A 97 10.21 3.63 4.68
N THR A 98 9.86 4.92 4.63
CA THR A 98 8.77 5.44 3.78
C THR A 98 9.26 6.53 2.83
N PRO A 99 8.69 6.66 1.61
CA PRO A 99 7.64 5.81 1.05
C PRO A 99 8.05 4.36 0.76
N SER A 100 7.07 3.46 0.78
CA SER A 100 7.21 2.03 0.59
C SER A 100 6.15 1.50 -0.37
N PHE A 101 6.56 0.68 -1.33
CA PHE A 101 5.71 0.12 -2.37
C PHE A 101 5.58 -1.39 -2.16
N VAL A 102 4.34 -1.88 -2.02
CA VAL A 102 4.07 -3.30 -1.77
C VAL A 102 3.21 -3.86 -2.89
N GLN A 103 3.71 -4.90 -3.55
CA GLN A 103 2.99 -5.62 -4.61
C GLN A 103 3.18 -7.13 -4.45
N ALA A 104 2.28 -7.93 -5.03
CA ALA A 104 2.51 -9.37 -5.10
C ALA A 104 3.35 -9.74 -6.31
N LYS A 105 4.35 -10.60 -6.10
CA LYS A 105 5.17 -11.22 -7.12
C LYS A 105 5.10 -12.73 -6.96
N GLY A 106 4.23 -13.35 -7.75
CA GLY A 106 3.87 -14.76 -7.61
C GLY A 106 3.21 -15.03 -6.26
N LEU A 107 3.90 -15.77 -5.38
CA LEU A 107 3.39 -16.17 -4.06
C LEU A 107 4.05 -15.40 -2.90
N ALA A 108 4.81 -14.36 -3.20
CA ALA A 108 5.43 -13.48 -2.22
C ALA A 108 4.95 -12.04 -2.40
N PHE A 109 5.13 -11.24 -1.36
CA PHE A 109 5.10 -9.78 -1.50
C PHE A 109 6.51 -9.29 -1.79
N GLU A 110 6.63 -8.40 -2.76
CA GLU A 110 7.81 -7.59 -3.01
C GLU A 110 7.57 -6.24 -2.35
N ILE A 111 8.55 -5.78 -1.58
CA ILE A 111 8.54 -4.51 -0.87
C ILE A 111 9.73 -3.71 -1.38
N GLU A 112 9.47 -2.49 -1.84
CA GLU A 112 10.48 -1.55 -2.27
C GLU A 112 10.37 -0.30 -1.41
N GLU A 113 11.42 0.01 -0.66
CA GLU A 113 11.45 1.18 0.22
C GLU A 113 12.37 2.24 -0.40
N ILE A 114 11.78 3.34 -0.86
CA ILE A 114 12.48 4.40 -1.59
C ILE A 114 12.32 5.68 -0.78
N PRO A 115 13.40 6.25 -0.21
CA PRO A 115 13.32 7.55 0.45
C PRO A 115 12.73 8.62 -0.47
N ALA A 116 11.94 9.55 0.07
CA ALA A 116 11.26 10.58 -0.72
C ALA A 116 12.19 11.35 -1.67
N LYS A 117 13.42 11.63 -1.22
CA LYS A 117 14.46 12.27 -2.04
C LYS A 117 14.77 11.45 -3.27
N GLU A 118 14.99 10.15 -3.11
CA GLU A 118 15.37 9.26 -4.22
C GLU A 118 14.21 9.03 -5.18
N LEU A 119 12.98 8.94 -4.66
CA LEU A 119 11.76 8.76 -5.46
C LEU A 119 11.54 9.88 -6.49
N VAL A 120 11.94 11.11 -6.15
CA VAL A 120 11.86 12.26 -7.08
C VAL A 120 12.99 12.23 -8.12
N HIS A 121 14.15 11.64 -7.79
CA HIS A 121 15.35 11.64 -8.66
C HIS A 121 15.44 10.42 -9.59
N GLU A 122 14.70 9.34 -9.32
CA GLU A 122 14.70 8.11 -10.15
C GLU A 122 14.22 8.35 -11.60
N LYS A 123 13.73 9.56 -11.91
CA LYS A 123 13.33 9.99 -13.26
C LYS A 123 14.38 10.83 -14.01
N ALA A 124 15.61 10.91 -13.51
CA ALA A 124 16.70 11.60 -14.20
C ALA A 124 17.63 10.67 -15.00
N GLN A 125 17.32 9.36 -15.12
CA GLN A 125 18.08 8.40 -15.94
C GLN A 125 17.20 7.63 -16.91
#